data_AF-A0AAW2PBT7-F1
#
_entry.id   AF-A0AAW2PBT7-F1
#
_cell.length_a   1.000
_cell.length_b   1.000
_cell.length_c   1.000
_cell.angle_alpha   90.00
_cell.angle_beta   90.00
_cell.angle_gamma   90.00
#
_symmetry.space_group_name_H-M   'P 1'
#
loop_
_entity.id
_entity.type
_entity.pdbx_description
1 polymer ?
#
loop_
_entity_poly.entity_id
_entity_poly.type
_entity_poly.pdbx_seq_one_letter_code
_entity_poly.pdbx_strand_id
1 'polypeptide(L)'
;MPGLEELGGEDVSLVSHPDPVVLELNRLQNQLKEKERELGKAQSEIRALRATEVLKDKALEELGSEVKRLEGKLRSSENYIEQKNLDIKKLMDEKKEALAAQYAAEATLRRVYANQKDDDSVPIELVIAPLEAELKMHKNEIAALQEDKRALERLTKSKEAALLEAERILRSALERALTVEEVQNQNFELRRQIEICQEENKILDKTNRQKVLEVEKLSQSIEELEEAILAGGAAANTIRDYRRQISELNEEKRTLERELARVKVSANRIATVVANEWKDEKDKVMPVKQWLEERRMLQAEMQKLKDKLAISERAAKAEAQVKEKLKLRLKTLEEGLKHAHSLSINTNGSPKNEKSNNFFGILSSNTRMKKRSTSQPRPSTITRSSMQMTDEKQISSATAEMKPMNNLKKKNSSGESLLKKSLWASRNKVIDNSEKENAEMNKNAMVDDEMGNNKGITGSNEEKKDLELAINDCEDMVSGFLYDRLQKEVISLRKFCDLKDSTLNSKDEEIKMLVKKIETLTRAMEVESKKMKREAAIREKDSTLTKVDEKIRSTNSSKRSINAS
;
A
#
# COMPACT_ATOMS: atom_id res chain seq x y z
N MET A 1 17.24 -43.09 13.63
CA MET A 1 17.80 -43.75 14.84
C MET A 1 19.10 -43.04 15.19
N PRO A 2 19.37 -42.81 16.48
CA PRO A 2 19.33 -41.47 17.07
C PRO A 2 20.61 -41.08 17.85
N GLY A 3 20.67 -39.81 18.28
CA GLY A 3 21.44 -39.33 19.44
C GLY A 3 22.95 -39.24 19.25
N LEU A 4 23.70 -38.44 20.00
CA LEU A 4 23.42 -37.64 21.19
C LEU A 4 24.61 -36.65 21.34
N GLU A 5 24.36 -35.59 22.11
CA GLU A 5 25.25 -34.71 22.91
C GLU A 5 26.73 -35.16 23.12
N GLU A 6 27.72 -34.29 23.32
CA GLU A 6 27.90 -33.45 24.52
C GLU A 6 29.21 -32.61 24.44
N LEU A 7 29.21 -31.46 25.14
CA LEU A 7 30.32 -30.80 25.87
C LEU A 7 31.66 -30.47 25.17
N GLY A 8 32.05 -29.18 25.12
CA GLY A 8 33.01 -28.58 26.08
C GLY A 8 34.39 -28.46 25.40
N GLY A 9 35.24 -27.46 25.55
CA GLY A 9 35.36 -26.27 26.37
C GLY A 9 36.58 -25.47 25.85
N GLU A 10 36.66 -24.21 26.27
CA GLU A 10 37.84 -23.34 26.47
C GLU A 10 39.03 -23.30 25.50
N ASP A 11 39.37 -22.05 25.17
CA ASP A 11 40.70 -21.49 24.88
C ASP A 11 41.50 -22.02 23.70
N VAL A 12 41.47 -21.28 22.59
CA VAL A 12 42.70 -20.74 21.97
C VAL A 12 42.38 -19.41 21.28
N SER A 13 42.98 -18.31 21.73
CA SER A 13 43.26 -17.13 20.91
C SER A 13 44.12 -17.54 19.71
N LEU A 14 43.49 -18.03 18.65
CA LEU A 14 44.11 -18.08 17.33
C LEU A 14 43.81 -16.74 16.68
N VAL A 15 44.80 -15.86 16.71
CA VAL A 15 44.99 -14.82 15.71
C VAL A 15 44.83 -15.51 14.36
N SER A 16 43.63 -15.48 13.80
CA SER A 16 43.39 -15.87 12.41
C SER A 16 44.11 -14.81 11.61
N HIS A 17 45.38 -15.04 11.31
CA HIS A 17 45.95 -14.49 10.10
C HIS A 17 44.95 -14.83 9.01
N PRO A 18 44.33 -13.82 8.36
CA PRO A 18 43.44 -14.11 7.25
C PRO A 18 44.25 -14.95 6.29
N ASP A 19 43.72 -16.14 5.99
CA ASP A 19 44.38 -17.10 5.12
C ASP A 19 44.92 -16.32 3.90
N PRO A 20 46.24 -16.39 3.61
CA PRO A 20 46.83 -15.68 2.48
C PRO A 20 46.05 -15.91 1.17
N VAL A 21 45.40 -17.07 1.04
CA VAL A 21 44.50 -17.40 -0.07
C VAL A 21 43.26 -16.50 -0.08
N VAL A 22 42.65 -16.21 1.07
CA VAL A 22 41.47 -15.35 1.19
C VAL A 22 41.80 -13.88 0.91
N LEU A 23 42.97 -13.39 1.36
CA LEU A 23 43.44 -12.04 1.01
C LEU A 23 43.70 -11.89 -0.50
N GLU A 24 44.36 -12.88 -1.10
CA GLU A 24 44.61 -12.88 -2.54
C GLU A 24 43.31 -13.02 -3.35
N LEU A 25 42.35 -13.83 -2.88
CA LEU A 25 41.02 -13.91 -3.48
C LEU A 25 40.28 -12.56 -3.41
N ASN A 26 40.32 -11.87 -2.27
CA ASN A 26 39.73 -10.53 -2.14
C ASN A 26 40.40 -9.50 -3.05
N ARG A 27 41.74 -9.54 -3.17
CA ARG A 27 42.50 -8.70 -4.10
C ARG A 27 42.09 -8.97 -5.55
N LEU A 28 42.05 -10.23 -5.96
CA LEU A 28 41.64 -10.64 -7.31
C LEU A 28 40.17 -10.27 -7.58
N GLN A 29 39.28 -10.41 -6.59
CA GLN A 29 37.88 -10.02 -6.72
C GLN A 29 37.73 -8.49 -6.87
N ASN A 30 38.54 -7.71 -6.15
CA ASN A 30 38.57 -6.25 -6.30
C ASN A 30 39.14 -5.83 -7.67
N GLN A 31 40.20 -6.49 -8.14
CA GLN A 31 40.73 -6.30 -9.49
C GLN A 31 39.69 -6.67 -10.56
N LEU A 32 38.94 -7.76 -10.38
CA LEU A 32 37.86 -8.14 -11.29
C LEU A 32 36.77 -7.06 -11.33
N LYS A 33 36.30 -6.57 -10.17
CA LYS A 33 35.32 -5.48 -10.09
C LYS A 33 35.82 -4.19 -10.75
N GLU A 34 37.12 -3.89 -10.59
CA GLU A 34 37.74 -2.74 -11.25
C GLU A 34 37.78 -2.91 -12.77
N LYS A 35 38.20 -4.09 -13.25
CA LYS A 35 38.18 -4.42 -14.68
C LYS A 35 36.78 -4.44 -15.26
N GLU A 36 35.77 -4.89 -14.52
CA GLU A 36 34.35 -4.79 -14.92
C GLU A 36 33.89 -3.33 -15.06
N ARG A 37 34.32 -2.45 -14.15
CA ARG A 37 34.03 -1.01 -14.24
C ARG A 37 34.74 -0.35 -15.43
N GLU A 38 36.01 -0.68 -15.67
CA GLU A 38 36.77 -0.22 -16.84
C GLU A 38 36.12 -0.72 -18.15
N LEU A 39 35.72 -1.98 -18.20
CA LEU A 39 35.00 -2.55 -19.34
C LEU A 39 33.68 -1.82 -19.58
N GLY A 40 32.92 -1.51 -18.51
CA GLY A 40 31.70 -0.71 -18.59
C GLY A 40 31.95 0.69 -19.18
N LYS A 41 33.02 1.38 -18.75
CA LYS A 41 33.43 2.67 -19.31
C LYS A 41 33.79 2.55 -20.79
N ALA A 42 34.64 1.59 -21.16
CA ALA A 42 35.01 1.34 -22.55
C ALA A 42 33.78 1.00 -23.42
N GLN A 43 32.83 0.21 -22.92
CA GLN A 43 31.58 -0.09 -23.63
C GLN A 43 30.67 1.14 -23.80
N SER A 44 30.67 2.05 -22.83
CA SER A 44 29.93 3.32 -22.95
C SER A 44 30.59 4.26 -23.97
N GLU A 45 31.93 4.30 -23.99
CA GLU A 45 32.70 5.06 -24.97
C GLU A 45 32.52 4.50 -26.39
N ILE A 46 32.58 3.18 -26.57
CA ILE A 46 32.30 2.53 -27.85
C ILE A 46 30.89 2.86 -28.34
N ARG A 47 29.89 2.88 -27.44
CA ARG A 47 28.51 3.27 -27.82
C ARG A 47 28.43 4.73 -28.23
N ALA A 48 29.12 5.64 -27.52
CA ALA A 48 29.19 7.04 -27.88
C ALA A 48 29.88 7.24 -29.24
N LEU A 49 31.02 6.59 -29.46
CA LEU A 49 31.76 6.63 -30.72
C LEU A 49 30.90 6.12 -31.89
N ARG A 50 30.21 4.99 -31.73
CA ARG A 50 29.27 4.47 -32.73
C ARG A 50 28.14 5.45 -33.05
N ALA A 51 27.59 6.15 -32.04
CA ALA A 51 26.58 7.18 -32.29
C ALA A 51 27.15 8.36 -33.09
N THR A 52 28.39 8.76 -32.81
CA THR A 52 29.07 9.81 -33.60
C THR A 52 29.41 9.36 -35.02
N GLU A 53 29.73 8.08 -35.21
CA GLU A 53 29.99 7.49 -36.53
C GLU A 53 28.73 7.53 -37.39
N VAL A 54 27.57 7.13 -36.85
CA VAL A 54 26.28 7.24 -37.56
C VAL A 54 25.94 8.67 -37.98
N LEU A 55 26.24 9.67 -37.13
CA LEU A 55 26.04 11.07 -37.49
C LEU A 55 27.00 11.53 -38.60
N LYS A 56 28.25 11.06 -38.58
CA LYS A 56 29.22 11.33 -39.65
C LYS A 56 28.79 10.67 -40.95
N ASP A 57 28.33 9.43 -40.92
CA ASP A 57 27.84 8.72 -42.11
C ASP A 57 26.65 9.44 -42.74
N LYS A 58 25.71 9.92 -41.92
CA LYS A 58 24.59 10.73 -42.40
C LYS A 58 25.07 12.04 -43.06
N ALA A 59 26.03 12.74 -42.44
CA ALA A 59 26.60 13.95 -43.03
C ALA A 59 27.36 13.68 -44.34
N LEU A 60 28.06 12.54 -44.44
CA LEU A 60 28.73 12.10 -45.66
C LEU A 60 27.73 11.77 -46.77
N GLU A 61 26.59 11.15 -46.43
CA GLU A 61 25.54 10.84 -47.40
C GLU A 61 24.84 12.11 -47.91
N GLU A 62 24.55 13.06 -47.02
CA GLU A 62 24.02 14.39 -47.39
C GLU A 62 25.00 15.13 -48.31
N LEU A 63 26.28 15.21 -47.95
CA LEU A 63 27.31 15.82 -48.78
C LEU A 63 27.49 15.10 -50.12
N GLY A 64 27.43 13.77 -50.12
CA GLY A 64 27.49 12.95 -51.33
C GLY A 64 26.32 13.20 -52.28
N SER A 65 25.11 13.43 -51.74
CA SER A 65 23.95 13.81 -52.54
C SER A 65 24.10 15.19 -53.18
N GLU A 66 24.68 16.15 -52.44
CA GLU A 66 24.94 17.50 -52.92
C GLU A 66 26.03 17.53 -54.00
N VAL A 67 27.11 16.75 -53.84
CA VAL A 67 28.14 16.56 -54.87
C VAL A 67 27.55 16.00 -56.15
N LYS A 68 26.74 14.93 -56.07
CA LYS A 68 26.05 14.37 -57.25
C LYS A 68 25.15 15.41 -57.95
N ARG A 69 24.46 16.26 -57.17
CA ARG A 69 23.65 17.36 -57.71
C ARG A 69 24.50 18.40 -58.44
N LEU A 70 25.65 18.77 -57.88
CA LEU A 70 26.57 19.73 -58.49
C LEU A 70 27.24 19.15 -59.75
N GLU A 71 27.64 17.89 -59.75
CA GLU A 71 28.13 17.20 -60.94
C GLU A 71 27.09 17.15 -62.07
N GLY A 72 25.81 16.96 -61.74
CA GLY A 72 24.71 17.02 -62.70
C GLY A 72 24.58 18.41 -63.34
N LYS A 73 24.66 19.47 -62.52
CA LYS A 73 24.68 20.87 -63.01
C LYS A 73 25.89 21.15 -63.88
N LEU A 74 27.08 20.72 -63.46
CA LEU A 74 28.31 20.89 -64.23
C LEU A 74 28.20 20.22 -65.60
N ARG A 75 27.79 18.95 -65.66
CA ARG A 75 27.57 18.23 -66.92
C ARG A 75 26.56 18.93 -67.83
N SER A 76 25.46 19.45 -67.28
CA SER A 76 24.48 20.20 -68.08
C SER A 76 25.07 21.49 -68.66
N SER A 77 25.94 22.18 -67.91
CA SER A 77 26.62 23.38 -68.37
C SER A 77 27.70 23.06 -69.41
N GLU A 78 28.46 21.98 -69.22
CA GLU A 78 29.46 21.52 -70.19
C GLU A 78 28.79 21.18 -71.53
N ASN A 79 27.70 20.42 -71.51
CA ASN A 79 26.93 20.10 -72.71
C ASN A 79 26.38 21.36 -73.40
N TYR A 80 25.92 22.35 -72.63
CA TYR A 80 25.44 23.62 -73.17
C TYR A 80 26.55 24.40 -73.86
N ILE A 81 27.74 24.47 -73.26
CA ILE A 81 28.92 25.13 -73.84
C ILE A 81 29.36 24.40 -75.11
N GLU A 82 29.39 23.06 -75.09
CA GLU A 82 29.74 22.25 -76.25
C GLU A 82 28.76 22.48 -77.41
N GLN A 83 27.46 22.53 -77.13
CA GLN A 83 26.44 22.88 -78.13
C GLN A 83 26.66 24.28 -78.71
N LYS A 84 26.96 25.29 -77.87
CA LYS A 84 27.24 26.65 -78.35
C LYS A 84 28.48 26.70 -79.24
N ASN A 85 29.52 25.93 -78.92
CA ASN A 85 30.72 25.83 -79.75
C ASN A 85 30.41 25.21 -81.12
N LEU A 86 29.54 24.19 -81.18
CA LEU A 86 29.08 23.62 -82.44
C LEU A 86 28.28 24.63 -83.27
N ASP A 87 27.40 25.41 -82.64
CA ASP A 87 26.62 26.45 -83.32
C ASP A 87 27.53 27.57 -83.87
N ILE A 88 28.56 27.98 -83.11
CA ILE A 88 29.56 28.96 -83.57
C ILE A 88 30.31 28.44 -84.80
N LYS A 89 30.68 27.15 -84.81
CA LYS A 89 31.36 26.54 -85.96
C LYS A 89 30.48 26.54 -87.21
N LYS A 90 29.20 26.17 -87.07
CA LYS A 90 28.21 26.23 -88.15
C LYS A 90 28.06 27.64 -88.70
N LEU A 91 27.88 28.64 -87.83
CA LEU A 91 27.76 30.05 -88.24
C LEU A 91 29.02 30.55 -88.95
N MET A 92 30.21 30.11 -88.55
CA MET A 92 31.45 30.44 -89.26
C MET A 92 31.48 29.85 -90.68
N ASP A 93 31.04 28.62 -90.85
CA ASP A 93 31.04 27.96 -92.15
C ASP A 93 29.95 28.56 -93.08
N GLU A 94 28.76 28.82 -92.54
CA GLU A 94 27.69 29.57 -93.23
C GLU A 94 28.17 30.97 -93.64
N LYS A 95 28.91 31.68 -92.80
CA LYS A 95 29.49 32.99 -93.14
C LYS A 95 30.46 32.88 -94.32
N LYS A 96 31.30 31.84 -94.37
CA LYS A 96 32.23 31.63 -95.50
C LYS A 96 31.46 31.33 -96.78
N GLU A 97 30.42 30.50 -96.70
CA GLU A 97 29.57 30.16 -97.84
C GLU A 97 28.79 31.39 -98.35
N ALA A 98 28.24 32.20 -97.43
CA ALA A 98 27.57 33.45 -97.78
C ALA A 98 28.51 34.45 -98.46
N LEU A 99 29.76 34.58 -97.99
CA LEU A 99 30.77 35.40 -98.65
C LEU A 99 31.10 34.86 -100.06
N ALA A 100 31.25 33.55 -100.22
CA ALA A 100 31.47 32.94 -101.53
C ALA A 100 30.28 33.19 -102.48
N ALA A 101 29.05 33.03 -101.99
CA ALA A 101 27.83 33.32 -102.74
C ALA A 101 27.72 34.80 -103.12
N GLN A 102 28.13 35.72 -102.22
CA GLN A 102 28.20 37.15 -102.51
C GLN A 102 29.14 37.44 -103.68
N TYR A 103 30.38 36.92 -103.64
CA TYR A 103 31.33 37.10 -104.75
C TYR A 103 30.80 36.51 -106.07
N ALA A 104 30.12 35.35 -106.02
CA ALA A 104 29.51 34.74 -107.19
C ALA A 104 28.34 35.57 -107.77
N ALA A 105 27.48 36.11 -106.92
CA ALA A 105 26.39 37.01 -107.32
C ALA A 105 26.93 38.30 -107.95
N GLU A 106 27.98 38.89 -107.37
CA GLU A 106 28.62 40.09 -107.88
C GLU A 106 29.28 39.87 -109.25
N ALA A 107 29.91 38.71 -109.46
CA ALA A 107 30.43 38.31 -110.77
C ALA A 107 29.32 38.10 -111.80
N THR A 108 28.15 37.62 -111.37
CA THR A 108 26.99 37.42 -112.24
C THR A 108 26.33 38.74 -112.62
N LEU A 109 26.20 39.68 -111.68
CA LEU A 109 25.76 41.05 -111.97
C LEU A 109 26.68 41.74 -112.98
N ARG A 110 28.00 41.63 -112.81
CA ARG A 110 28.96 42.17 -113.81
C ARG A 110 28.75 41.58 -115.21
N ARG A 111 28.39 40.30 -115.33
CA ARG A 111 28.07 39.65 -116.62
C ARG A 111 26.74 40.12 -117.20
N VAL A 112 25.69 40.26 -116.38
CA VAL A 112 24.38 40.72 -116.84
C VAL A 112 24.43 42.17 -117.32
N TYR A 113 25.09 43.07 -116.58
CA TYR A 113 25.28 44.45 -117.00
C TYR A 113 26.07 44.60 -118.30
N ALA A 114 26.94 43.62 -118.64
CA ALA A 114 27.65 43.60 -119.92
C ALA A 114 26.79 43.13 -121.09
N ASN A 115 25.73 42.35 -120.84
CA ASN A 115 24.83 41.80 -121.84
C ASN A 115 23.58 42.66 -122.08
N GLN A 116 23.43 43.79 -121.37
CA GLN A 116 22.24 44.63 -121.38
C GLN A 116 22.32 45.75 -122.44
N LYS A 117 22.80 45.40 -123.64
CA LYS A 117 22.59 46.22 -124.85
C LYS A 117 21.73 45.42 -125.80
N ASP A 118 20.56 46.01 -126.07
CA ASP A 118 19.57 45.63 -127.06
C ASP A 118 18.69 44.43 -126.69
N ASP A 119 17.44 44.71 -126.30
CA ASP A 119 16.28 43.97 -126.82
C ASP A 119 14.96 44.70 -126.51
N ASP A 120 14.19 44.91 -127.58
CA ASP A 120 12.79 45.35 -127.55
C ASP A 120 11.94 44.24 -126.92
N SER A 121 11.53 44.44 -125.67
CA SER A 121 10.71 43.48 -124.93
C SER A 121 9.21 43.80 -125.05
N VAL A 122 8.43 42.71 -125.12
CA VAL A 122 6.96 42.67 -125.05
C VAL A 122 6.44 43.69 -124.03
N PRO A 123 5.34 44.45 -124.30
CA PRO A 123 4.83 45.45 -123.37
C PRO A 123 4.66 44.87 -121.97
N ILE A 124 5.57 45.27 -121.09
CA ILE A 124 5.81 44.61 -119.81
C ILE A 124 4.55 44.70 -118.93
N GLU A 125 3.72 45.72 -119.16
CA GLU A 125 2.39 45.94 -118.55
C GLU A 125 1.48 44.69 -118.52
N LEU A 126 1.43 43.88 -119.60
CA LEU A 126 0.51 42.72 -119.66
C LEU A 126 0.96 41.56 -118.77
N VAL A 127 2.26 41.46 -118.49
CA VAL A 127 2.82 40.49 -117.54
C VAL A 127 2.85 41.06 -116.13
N ILE A 128 3.00 42.38 -115.99
CA ILE A 128 3.05 43.10 -114.72
C ILE A 128 1.68 43.12 -114.02
N ALA A 129 0.57 43.39 -114.72
CA ALA A 129 -0.72 43.65 -114.08
C ALA A 129 -1.27 42.48 -113.22
N PRO A 130 -1.22 41.20 -113.64
CA PRO A 130 -1.60 40.07 -112.78
C PRO A 130 -0.70 39.92 -111.55
N LEU A 131 0.62 40.11 -111.73
CA LEU A 131 1.60 40.05 -110.64
C LEU A 131 1.39 41.19 -109.64
N GLU A 132 1.00 42.38 -110.09
CA GLU A 132 0.63 43.50 -109.23
C GLU A 132 -0.65 43.22 -108.41
N ALA A 133 -1.64 42.56 -109.02
CA ALA A 133 -2.86 42.13 -108.34
C ALA A 133 -2.56 41.06 -107.26
N GLU A 134 -1.73 40.07 -107.57
CA GLU A 134 -1.23 39.07 -106.61
C GLU A 134 -0.42 39.73 -105.48
N LEU A 135 0.47 40.67 -105.80
CA LEU A 135 1.21 41.45 -104.79
C LEU A 135 0.27 42.23 -103.87
N LYS A 136 -0.81 42.81 -104.40
CA LYS A 136 -1.81 43.54 -103.62
C LYS A 136 -2.61 42.59 -102.73
N MET A 137 -2.97 41.40 -103.22
CA MET A 137 -3.60 40.35 -102.41
C MET A 137 -2.70 39.91 -101.26
N HIS A 138 -1.43 39.58 -101.52
CA HIS A 138 -0.48 39.19 -100.48
C HIS A 138 -0.22 40.32 -99.48
N LYS A 139 -0.21 41.58 -99.90
CA LYS A 139 -0.14 42.73 -98.97
C LYS A 139 -1.33 42.78 -98.02
N ASN A 140 -2.55 42.54 -98.53
CA ASN A 140 -3.75 42.49 -97.70
C ASN A 140 -3.73 41.28 -96.75
N GLU A 141 -3.29 40.11 -97.23
CA GLU A 141 -3.10 38.90 -96.40
C GLU A 141 -2.07 39.13 -95.29
N ILE A 142 -0.94 39.75 -95.59
CA ILE A 142 0.07 40.15 -94.59
C ILE A 142 -0.54 41.11 -93.56
N ALA A 143 -1.38 42.07 -93.97
CA ALA A 143 -2.03 42.99 -93.05
C ALA A 143 -3.02 42.26 -92.11
N ALA A 144 -3.80 41.31 -92.63
CA ALA A 144 -4.70 40.47 -91.83
C ALA A 144 -3.91 39.60 -90.83
N LEU A 145 -2.84 38.93 -91.28
CA LEU A 145 -1.96 38.15 -90.41
C LEU A 145 -1.27 39.00 -89.33
N GLN A 146 -0.93 40.26 -89.63
CA GLN A 146 -0.41 41.18 -88.63
C GLN A 146 -1.45 41.56 -87.57
N GLU A 147 -2.71 41.73 -87.96
CA GLU A 147 -3.80 41.99 -87.01
C GLU A 147 -4.07 40.76 -86.12
N ASP A 148 -4.10 39.57 -86.71
CA ASP A 148 -4.21 38.29 -85.99
C ASP A 148 -3.05 38.09 -85.00
N LYS A 149 -1.82 38.40 -85.42
CA LYS A 149 -0.65 38.38 -84.52
C LYS A 149 -0.85 39.30 -83.32
N ARG A 150 -1.32 40.54 -83.54
CA ARG A 150 -1.61 41.48 -82.44
C ARG A 150 -2.77 40.99 -81.56
N ALA A 151 -3.77 40.33 -82.12
CA ALA A 151 -4.87 39.73 -81.35
C ALA A 151 -4.36 38.59 -80.47
N LEU A 152 -3.50 37.71 -81.00
CA LEU A 152 -2.83 36.66 -80.24
C LEU A 152 -1.96 37.23 -79.12
N GLU A 153 -1.18 38.28 -79.38
CA GLU A 153 -0.37 38.94 -78.34
C GLU A 153 -1.22 39.52 -77.20
N ARG A 154 -2.38 40.13 -77.52
CA ARG A 154 -3.33 40.60 -76.49
C ARG A 154 -3.92 39.45 -75.69
N LEU A 155 -4.29 38.36 -76.36
CA LEU A 155 -4.81 37.16 -75.70
C LEU A 155 -3.76 36.54 -74.77
N THR A 156 -2.51 36.43 -75.22
CA THR A 156 -1.40 35.92 -74.41
C THR A 156 -1.19 36.77 -73.16
N LYS A 157 -1.12 38.11 -73.30
CA LYS A 157 -1.01 39.02 -72.15
C LYS A 157 -2.18 38.89 -71.17
N SER A 158 -3.40 38.75 -71.68
CA SER A 158 -4.58 38.55 -70.84
C SER A 158 -4.53 37.21 -70.09
N LYS A 159 -4.04 36.14 -70.72
CA LYS A 159 -3.87 34.83 -70.08
C LYS A 159 -2.75 34.85 -69.05
N GLU A 160 -1.62 35.50 -69.33
CA GLU A 160 -0.52 35.70 -68.38
C GLU A 160 -0.99 36.48 -67.15
N ALA A 161 -1.77 37.55 -67.32
CA ALA A 161 -2.35 38.29 -66.21
C ALA A 161 -3.31 37.43 -65.36
N ALA A 162 -4.15 36.61 -66.00
CA ALA A 162 -5.04 35.69 -65.30
C ALA A 162 -4.27 34.60 -64.54
N LEU A 163 -3.16 34.10 -65.10
CA LEU A 163 -2.28 33.13 -64.43
C LEU A 163 -1.60 33.73 -63.20
N LEU A 164 -1.10 34.97 -63.30
CA LEU A 164 -0.49 35.67 -62.17
C LEU A 164 -1.49 35.89 -61.03
N GLU A 165 -2.74 36.26 -61.34
CA GLU A 165 -3.77 36.42 -60.32
C GLU A 165 -4.17 35.08 -59.68
N ALA A 166 -4.28 34.01 -60.47
CA ALA A 166 -4.51 32.66 -59.94
C ALA A 166 -3.37 32.21 -59.01
N GLU A 167 -2.13 32.53 -59.37
CA GLU A 167 -0.96 32.23 -58.55
C GLU A 167 -0.98 33.02 -57.23
N ARG A 168 -1.38 34.29 -57.26
CA ARG A 168 -1.57 35.12 -56.05
C ARG A 168 -2.62 34.52 -55.11
N ILE A 169 -3.75 34.08 -55.66
CA ILE A 169 -4.82 33.42 -54.89
C ILE A 169 -4.31 32.11 -54.29
N LEU A 170 -3.56 31.30 -55.05
CA LEU A 170 -3.01 30.03 -54.58
C LEU A 170 -2.01 30.22 -53.45
N ARG A 171 -1.11 31.21 -53.55
CA ARG A 171 -0.19 31.58 -52.46
C ARG A 171 -0.95 31.98 -51.19
N SER A 172 -1.94 32.85 -51.30
CA SER A 172 -2.77 33.26 -50.17
C SER A 172 -3.57 32.09 -49.56
N ALA A 173 -4.04 31.15 -50.38
CA ALA A 173 -4.70 29.94 -49.91
C ALA A 173 -3.72 29.02 -49.15
N LEU A 174 -2.49 28.89 -49.63
CA LEU A 174 -1.44 28.10 -48.99
C LEU A 174 -1.05 28.70 -47.64
N GLU A 175 -0.83 30.01 -47.55
CA GLU A 175 -0.56 30.70 -46.28
C GLU A 175 -1.68 30.46 -45.27
N ARG A 176 -2.94 30.61 -45.68
CA ARG A 176 -4.08 30.30 -44.80
C ARG A 176 -4.10 28.84 -44.36
N ALA A 177 -3.79 27.90 -45.25
CA ALA A 177 -3.71 26.49 -44.89
C ALA A 177 -2.63 26.22 -43.82
N LEU A 178 -1.45 26.82 -43.97
CA LEU A 178 -0.37 26.72 -42.97
C LEU A 178 -0.77 27.30 -41.61
N THR A 179 -1.42 28.48 -41.59
CA THR A 179 -1.90 29.05 -40.33
C THR A 179 -2.96 28.19 -39.64
N VAL A 180 -3.83 27.53 -40.41
CA VAL A 180 -4.83 26.61 -39.87
C VAL A 180 -4.16 25.38 -39.26
N GLU A 181 -3.14 24.83 -39.92
CA GLU A 181 -2.36 23.70 -39.38
C GLU A 181 -1.65 24.08 -38.07
N GLU A 182 -1.04 25.26 -38.00
CA GLU A 182 -0.41 25.76 -36.77
C GLU A 182 -1.43 25.90 -35.62
N VAL A 183 -2.60 26.51 -35.88
CA VAL A 183 -3.67 26.65 -34.87
C VAL A 183 -4.26 25.28 -34.47
N GLN A 184 -4.32 24.32 -35.39
CA GLN A 184 -4.74 22.95 -35.07
C GLN A 184 -3.74 22.27 -34.14
N ASN A 185 -2.43 22.43 -34.40
CA ASN A 185 -1.37 21.91 -33.54
C ASN A 185 -1.41 22.54 -32.14
N GLN A 186 -1.60 23.86 -32.05
CA GLN A 186 -1.78 24.55 -30.77
C GLN A 186 -3.04 24.06 -30.03
N ASN A 187 -4.16 23.86 -30.74
CA ASN A 187 -5.37 23.30 -30.15
C ASN A 187 -5.17 21.88 -29.61
N PHE A 188 -4.39 21.04 -30.31
CA PHE A 188 -4.06 19.70 -29.85
C PHE A 188 -3.25 19.74 -28.55
N GLU A 189 -2.24 20.62 -28.47
CA GLU A 189 -1.43 20.78 -27.26
C GLU A 189 -2.25 21.34 -26.10
N LEU A 190 -3.12 22.33 -26.33
CA LEU A 190 -4.03 22.84 -25.31
C LEU A 190 -4.99 21.77 -24.79
N ARG A 191 -5.53 20.91 -25.67
CA ARG A 191 -6.37 19.77 -25.26
C ARG A 191 -5.60 18.80 -24.37
N ARG A 192 -4.35 18.50 -24.72
CA ARG A 192 -3.46 17.66 -23.92
C ARG A 192 -3.18 18.29 -22.55
N GLN A 193 -2.92 19.60 -22.49
CA GLN A 193 -2.72 20.32 -21.22
C GLN A 193 -3.98 20.29 -20.35
N ILE A 194 -5.17 20.44 -20.95
CA ILE A 194 -6.44 20.32 -20.23
C ILE A 194 -6.60 18.92 -19.64
N GLU A 195 -6.27 17.86 -20.40
CA GLU A 195 -6.33 16.47 -19.91
C GLU A 195 -5.37 16.24 -18.74
N ILE A 196 -4.15 16.78 -18.82
CA ILE A 196 -3.17 16.73 -17.72
C ILE A 196 -3.73 17.44 -16.48
N CYS A 197 -4.23 18.67 -16.63
CA CYS A 197 -4.82 19.43 -15.53
C CYS A 197 -6.02 18.72 -14.88
N GLN A 198 -6.82 18.00 -15.68
CA GLN A 198 -7.94 17.22 -15.18
C GLN A 198 -7.49 16.01 -14.35
N GLU A 199 -6.47 15.27 -14.79
CA GLU A 199 -5.95 14.14 -14.01
C GLU A 199 -5.19 14.62 -12.76
N GLU A 200 -4.46 15.74 -12.83
CA GLU A 200 -3.85 16.38 -11.67
C GLU A 200 -4.90 16.77 -10.62
N ASN A 201 -5.99 17.43 -11.04
CA ASN A 201 -7.09 17.77 -10.14
C ASN A 201 -7.71 16.53 -9.49
N LYS A 202 -7.86 15.44 -10.24
CA LYS A 202 -8.38 14.18 -9.71
C LYS A 202 -7.43 13.53 -8.69
N ILE A 203 -6.11 13.67 -8.86
CA ILE A 203 -5.11 13.22 -7.88
C ILE A 203 -5.15 14.12 -6.63
N LEU A 204 -5.22 15.43 -6.81
CA LEU A 204 -5.37 16.39 -5.71
C LEU A 204 -6.64 16.13 -4.90
N ASP A 205 -7.76 15.86 -5.57
CA ASP A 205 -9.03 15.49 -4.95
C ASP A 205 -8.95 14.22 -4.12
N LYS A 206 -8.27 13.18 -4.62
CA LYS A 206 -8.04 11.94 -3.86
C LYS A 206 -7.18 12.21 -2.62
N THR A 207 -6.13 13.01 -2.78
CA THR A 207 -5.23 13.39 -1.69
C THR A 207 -5.95 14.22 -0.64
N ASN A 208 -6.77 15.19 -1.06
CA ASN A 208 -7.56 16.03 -0.17
C ASN A 208 -8.58 15.19 0.61
N ARG A 209 -9.30 14.27 -0.05
CA ARG A 209 -10.20 13.32 0.64
C ARG A 209 -9.45 12.50 1.69
N GLN A 210 -8.24 12.02 1.39
CA GLN A 210 -7.44 11.28 2.37
C GLN A 210 -7.06 12.16 3.58
N LYS A 211 -6.58 13.39 3.34
CA LYS A 211 -6.24 14.33 4.42
C LYS A 211 -7.46 14.68 5.28
N VAL A 212 -8.64 14.85 4.68
CA VAL A 212 -9.89 15.05 5.42
C VAL A 212 -10.19 13.85 6.33
N LEU A 213 -10.05 12.62 5.82
CA LEU A 213 -10.23 11.41 6.64
C LEU A 213 -9.20 11.30 7.79
N GLU A 214 -7.97 11.75 7.59
CA GLU A 214 -6.95 11.81 8.66
C GLU A 214 -7.31 12.86 9.70
N VAL A 215 -7.75 14.04 9.28
CA VAL A 215 -8.24 15.10 10.17
C VAL A 215 -9.46 14.62 10.98
N GLU A 216 -10.40 13.92 10.36
CA GLU A 216 -11.57 13.34 11.06
C GLU A 216 -11.15 12.33 12.13
N LYS A 217 -10.17 11.46 11.85
CA LYS A 217 -9.62 10.52 12.85
C LYS A 217 -8.93 11.23 14.00
N LEU A 218 -8.13 12.25 13.71
CA LEU A 218 -7.49 13.06 14.75
C LEU A 218 -8.53 13.78 15.59
N SER A 219 -9.60 14.30 14.97
CA SER A 219 -10.72 14.94 15.67
C SER A 219 -11.41 13.96 16.62
N GLN A 220 -11.70 12.73 16.18
CA GLN A 220 -12.24 11.67 17.04
C GLN A 220 -11.30 11.34 18.21
N SER A 221 -9.99 11.24 17.96
CA SER A 221 -9.01 11.00 19.02
C SER A 221 -8.96 12.15 20.03
N ILE A 222 -9.18 13.39 19.60
CA ILE A 222 -9.26 14.55 20.50
C ILE A 222 -10.51 14.44 21.36
N GLU A 223 -11.67 14.13 20.79
CA GLU A 223 -12.93 13.93 21.54
C GLU A 223 -12.78 12.82 22.60
N GLU A 224 -12.18 11.68 22.25
CA GLU A 224 -11.91 10.59 23.21
C GLU A 224 -10.99 11.03 24.36
N LEU A 225 -9.97 11.84 24.07
CA LEU A 225 -9.07 12.40 25.08
C LEU A 225 -9.77 13.42 25.97
N GLU A 226 -10.64 14.27 25.40
CA GLU A 226 -11.45 15.22 26.15
C GLU A 226 -12.39 14.49 27.12
N GLU A 227 -13.06 13.43 26.67
CA GLU A 227 -13.88 12.57 27.52
C GLU A 227 -13.07 11.91 28.63
N ALA A 228 -11.87 11.40 28.32
CA ALA A 228 -10.96 10.83 29.31
C ALA A 228 -10.49 11.86 30.35
N ILE A 229 -10.23 13.11 29.94
CA ILE A 229 -9.90 14.22 30.84
C ILE A 229 -11.10 14.55 31.75
N LEU A 230 -12.31 14.62 31.20
CA LEU A 230 -13.53 14.86 31.99
C LEU A 230 -13.76 13.74 33.02
N ALA A 231 -13.61 12.47 32.61
CA ALA A 231 -13.70 11.33 33.51
C ALA A 231 -12.59 11.35 34.59
N GLY A 232 -11.36 11.70 34.20
CA GLY A 232 -10.24 11.90 35.11
C GLY A 232 -10.50 13.02 36.12
N GLY A 233 -11.12 14.13 35.68
CA GLY A 233 -11.54 15.22 36.55
C GLY A 233 -12.60 14.78 37.57
N ALA A 234 -13.59 13.99 37.15
CA ALA A 234 -14.59 13.41 38.06
C ALA A 234 -13.94 12.47 39.09
N ALA A 235 -13.03 11.58 38.67
CA ALA A 235 -12.29 10.70 39.58
C ALA A 235 -11.40 11.49 40.55
N ALA A 236 -10.76 12.57 40.10
CA ALA A 236 -9.97 13.44 40.97
C ALA A 236 -10.84 14.12 42.04
N ASN A 237 -12.08 14.52 41.70
CA ASN A 237 -13.03 15.09 42.66
C ASN A 237 -13.45 14.06 43.71
N THR A 238 -13.76 12.82 43.33
CA THR A 238 -14.11 11.77 44.32
C THR A 238 -12.94 11.46 45.24
N ILE A 239 -11.70 11.43 44.74
CA ILE A 239 -10.50 11.28 45.57
C ILE A 239 -10.37 12.45 46.56
N ARG A 240 -10.61 13.70 46.12
CA ARG A 240 -10.61 14.87 47.01
C ARG A 240 -11.69 14.75 48.10
N ASP A 241 -12.88 14.28 47.76
CA ASP A 241 -13.97 14.06 48.73
C ASP A 241 -13.61 12.97 49.76
N TYR A 242 -13.08 11.81 49.32
CA TYR A 242 -12.60 10.79 50.24
C TYR A 242 -11.47 11.29 51.13
N ARG A 243 -10.53 12.09 50.58
CA ARG A 243 -9.47 12.70 51.37
C ARG A 243 -10.01 13.67 52.44
N ARG A 244 -11.05 14.44 52.12
CA ARG A 244 -11.75 15.28 53.10
C ARG A 244 -12.38 14.42 54.19
N GLN A 245 -13.16 13.39 53.83
CA GLN A 245 -13.78 12.47 54.79
C GLN A 245 -12.76 11.77 55.70
N ILE A 246 -11.63 11.32 55.15
CA ILE A 246 -10.53 10.73 55.94
C ILE A 246 -9.95 11.76 56.92
N SER A 247 -9.86 13.03 56.53
CA SER A 247 -9.36 14.10 57.41
C SER A 247 -10.33 14.37 58.56
N GLU A 248 -11.63 14.44 58.28
CA GLU A 248 -12.71 14.57 59.27
C GLU A 248 -12.70 13.38 60.25
N LEU A 249 -12.68 12.14 59.75
CA LEU A 249 -12.59 10.93 60.57
C LEU A 249 -11.32 10.89 61.43
N ASN A 250 -10.20 11.40 60.93
CA ASN A 250 -8.97 11.50 61.73
C ASN A 250 -9.09 12.53 62.84
N GLU A 251 -9.79 13.65 62.61
CA GLU A 251 -10.07 14.64 63.65
C GLU A 251 -10.99 14.06 64.73
N GLU A 252 -12.07 13.38 64.33
CA GLU A 252 -12.97 12.65 65.23
C GLU A 252 -12.22 11.60 66.03
N LYS A 253 -11.40 10.76 65.38
CA LYS A 253 -10.53 9.80 66.06
C LYS A 253 -9.64 10.48 67.10
N ARG A 254 -8.98 11.61 66.76
CA ARG A 254 -8.18 12.37 67.75
C ARG A 254 -9.05 12.87 68.90
N THR A 255 -10.29 13.30 68.67
CA THR A 255 -11.20 13.70 69.76
C THR A 255 -11.58 12.53 70.66
N LEU A 256 -11.97 11.38 70.09
CA LEU A 256 -12.30 10.17 70.82
C LEU A 256 -11.10 9.60 71.58
N GLU A 257 -9.89 9.66 71.02
CA GLU A 257 -8.67 9.26 71.73
C GLU A 257 -8.41 10.13 72.96
N ARG A 258 -8.64 11.45 72.87
CA ARG A 258 -8.53 12.37 74.02
C ARG A 258 -9.61 12.07 75.06
N GLU A 259 -10.83 11.79 74.65
CA GLU A 259 -11.92 11.43 75.57
C GLU A 259 -11.67 10.08 76.24
N LEU A 260 -11.25 9.07 75.49
CA LEU A 260 -10.84 7.77 76.02
C LEU A 260 -9.71 7.93 77.04
N ALA A 261 -8.72 8.79 76.78
CA ALA A 261 -7.67 9.09 77.73
C ALA A 261 -8.23 9.72 79.02
N ARG A 262 -9.15 10.68 78.93
CA ARG A 262 -9.84 11.28 80.10
C ARG A 262 -10.63 10.23 80.88
N VAL A 263 -11.40 9.39 80.20
CA VAL A 263 -12.17 8.32 80.81
C VAL A 263 -11.25 7.31 81.49
N LYS A 264 -10.16 6.88 80.85
CA LYS A 264 -9.15 6.00 81.46
C LYS A 264 -8.57 6.60 82.75
N VAL A 265 -8.23 7.89 82.76
CA VAL A 265 -7.76 8.58 83.99
C VAL A 265 -8.85 8.59 85.06
N SER A 266 -10.10 8.90 84.69
CA SER A 266 -11.22 8.91 85.65
C SER A 266 -11.51 7.51 86.20
N ALA A 267 -11.48 6.47 85.36
CA ALA A 267 -11.68 5.09 85.74
C ALA A 267 -10.55 4.59 86.65
N ASN A 268 -9.29 4.94 86.35
CA ASN A 268 -8.16 4.66 87.22
C ASN A 268 -8.30 5.37 88.58
N ARG A 269 -8.81 6.61 88.61
CA ARG A 269 -9.09 7.34 89.85
C ARG A 269 -10.18 6.63 90.67
N ILE A 270 -11.29 6.24 90.05
CA ILE A 270 -12.37 5.48 90.70
C ILE A 270 -11.84 4.14 91.20
N ALA A 271 -11.10 3.39 90.38
CA ALA A 271 -10.50 2.12 90.78
C ALA A 271 -9.57 2.29 91.99
N THR A 272 -8.82 3.39 92.06
CA THR A 272 -7.98 3.72 93.22
C THR A 272 -8.83 4.06 94.44
N VAL A 273 -9.93 4.81 94.30
CA VAL A 273 -10.87 5.10 95.40
C VAL A 273 -11.53 3.83 95.91
N VAL A 274 -12.08 2.99 95.03
CA VAL A 274 -12.66 1.69 95.40
C VAL A 274 -11.60 0.81 96.07
N ALA A 275 -10.39 0.72 95.53
CA ALA A 275 -9.31 -0.03 96.19
C ALA A 275 -8.97 0.51 97.60
N ASN A 276 -9.16 1.81 97.84
CA ASN A 276 -9.01 2.42 99.17
C ASN A 276 -10.22 2.16 100.09
N GLU A 277 -11.45 2.14 99.57
CA GLU A 277 -12.65 1.78 100.35
C GLU A 277 -12.61 0.33 100.87
N TRP A 278 -11.87 -0.55 100.19
CA TRP A 278 -11.64 -1.93 100.63
C TRP A 278 -10.55 -2.04 101.71
N LYS A 279 -10.04 -0.92 102.22
CA LYS A 279 -9.10 -0.86 103.35
C LYS A 279 -9.86 -0.57 104.65
N ASP A 280 -9.62 -1.39 105.69
CA ASP A 280 -10.18 -1.16 107.02
C ASP A 280 -9.48 0.00 107.76
N GLU A 281 -10.00 0.44 108.92
CA GLU A 281 -9.48 1.51 109.81
C GLU A 281 -7.97 1.45 110.13
N LYS A 282 -7.31 0.31 109.87
CA LYS A 282 -5.85 0.09 110.03
C LYS A 282 -5.09 -0.03 108.72
N ASP A 283 -5.66 0.45 107.61
CA ASP A 283 -5.04 0.50 106.28
C ASP A 283 -4.74 -0.90 105.69
N LYS A 284 -5.41 -1.94 106.20
CA LYS A 284 -5.32 -3.31 105.68
C LYS A 284 -6.47 -3.54 104.73
N VAL A 285 -6.15 -3.76 103.44
CA VAL A 285 -7.11 -4.26 102.46
C VAL A 285 -7.71 -5.54 103.01
N MET A 286 -9.04 -5.65 103.12
CA MET A 286 -9.74 -6.88 103.54
C MET A 286 -9.17 -8.03 102.70
N PRO A 287 -8.28 -8.88 103.24
CA PRO A 287 -7.49 -9.75 102.40
C PRO A 287 -8.45 -10.73 101.75
N VAL A 288 -8.39 -10.89 100.42
CA VAL A 288 -9.11 -11.94 99.69
C VAL A 288 -8.96 -13.30 100.40
N LYS A 289 -7.84 -13.52 101.09
CA LYS A 289 -7.60 -14.66 101.98
C LYS A 289 -8.59 -14.79 103.15
N GLN A 290 -8.93 -13.72 103.86
CA GLN A 290 -9.94 -13.73 104.93
C GLN A 290 -11.33 -14.02 104.37
N TRP A 291 -11.71 -13.38 103.27
CA TRP A 291 -12.97 -13.70 102.56
C TRP A 291 -13.04 -15.17 102.10
N LEU A 292 -11.96 -15.69 101.55
CA LEU A 292 -11.88 -17.10 101.16
C LEU A 292 -11.91 -18.04 102.37
N GLU A 293 -11.38 -17.61 103.53
CA GLU A 293 -11.43 -18.35 104.79
C GLU A 293 -12.84 -18.35 105.39
N GLU A 294 -13.53 -17.20 105.40
CA GLU A 294 -14.94 -17.09 105.80
C GLU A 294 -15.85 -17.91 104.89
N ARG A 295 -15.63 -17.85 103.56
CA ARG A 295 -16.34 -18.69 102.60
C ARG A 295 -16.09 -20.18 102.86
N ARG A 296 -14.87 -20.57 103.20
CA ARG A 296 -14.51 -21.96 103.55
C ARG A 296 -15.17 -22.39 104.86
N MET A 297 -15.20 -21.53 105.87
CA MET A 297 -15.84 -21.79 107.16
C MET A 297 -17.36 -21.96 107.00
N LEU A 298 -18.02 -21.05 106.28
CA LEU A 298 -19.45 -21.16 105.98
C LEU A 298 -19.78 -22.42 105.18
N GLN A 299 -18.93 -22.78 104.21
CA GLN A 299 -19.12 -24.01 103.44
C GLN A 299 -18.95 -25.28 104.30
N ALA A 300 -18.00 -25.27 105.26
CA ALA A 300 -17.81 -26.35 106.22
C ALA A 300 -18.98 -26.46 107.22
N GLU A 301 -19.53 -25.34 107.69
CA GLU A 301 -20.73 -25.31 108.52
C GLU A 301 -21.95 -25.83 107.78
N MET A 302 -22.13 -25.43 106.52
CA MET A 302 -23.21 -25.92 105.68
C MET A 302 -23.10 -27.45 105.47
N GLN A 303 -21.88 -27.99 105.34
CA GLN A 303 -21.66 -29.43 105.26
C GLN A 303 -21.99 -30.14 106.59
N LYS A 304 -21.59 -29.58 107.74
CA LYS A 304 -21.99 -30.10 109.05
C LYS A 304 -23.50 -30.11 109.24
N LEU A 305 -24.21 -29.09 108.75
CA LEU A 305 -25.67 -29.03 108.79
C LEU A 305 -26.30 -30.12 107.90
N LYS A 306 -25.75 -30.40 106.72
CA LYS A 306 -26.18 -31.52 105.87
C LYS A 306 -25.97 -32.88 106.54
N ASP A 307 -24.82 -33.09 107.20
CA ASP A 307 -24.54 -34.34 107.89
C ASP A 307 -25.48 -34.54 109.10
N LYS A 308 -25.77 -33.47 109.86
CA LYS A 308 -26.79 -33.48 110.92
C LYS A 308 -28.18 -33.82 110.38
N LEU A 309 -28.56 -33.25 109.25
CA LEU A 309 -29.83 -33.55 108.58
C LEU A 309 -29.89 -35.05 108.22
N ALA A 310 -28.85 -35.61 107.62
CA ALA A 310 -28.80 -37.03 107.27
C ALA A 310 -28.88 -37.98 108.49
N ILE A 311 -28.31 -37.59 109.64
CA ILE A 311 -28.45 -38.33 110.89
C ILE A 311 -29.90 -38.26 111.38
N SER A 312 -30.52 -37.08 111.35
CA SER A 312 -31.93 -36.90 111.74
C SER A 312 -32.89 -37.69 110.84
N GLU A 313 -32.62 -37.77 109.53
CA GLU A 313 -33.39 -38.59 108.59
C GLU A 313 -33.25 -40.10 108.88
N ARG A 314 -32.04 -40.57 109.21
CA ARG A 314 -31.83 -41.96 109.63
C ARG A 314 -32.52 -42.26 110.96
N ALA A 315 -32.45 -41.34 111.92
CA ALA A 315 -33.14 -41.47 113.19
C ALA A 315 -34.67 -41.51 113.00
N ALA A 316 -35.23 -40.63 112.18
CA ALA A 316 -36.66 -40.62 111.86
C ALA A 316 -37.10 -41.91 111.14
N LYS A 317 -36.28 -42.46 110.23
CA LYS A 317 -36.55 -43.76 109.60
C LYS A 317 -36.52 -44.92 110.60
N ALA A 318 -35.57 -44.92 111.53
CA ALA A 318 -35.51 -45.92 112.59
C ALA A 318 -36.71 -45.80 113.55
N GLU A 319 -37.10 -44.58 113.91
CA GLU A 319 -38.29 -44.30 114.71
C GLU A 319 -39.57 -44.77 113.98
N ALA A 320 -39.68 -44.52 112.68
CA ALA A 320 -40.79 -45.02 111.86
C ALA A 320 -40.85 -46.56 111.84
N GLN A 321 -39.70 -47.25 111.72
CA GLN A 321 -39.64 -48.72 111.79
C GLN A 321 -40.04 -49.26 113.17
N VAL A 322 -39.62 -48.61 114.25
CA VAL A 322 -40.03 -48.98 115.62
C VAL A 322 -41.54 -48.73 115.78
N LYS A 323 -42.05 -47.61 115.26
CA LYS A 323 -43.48 -47.29 115.26
C LYS A 323 -44.29 -48.33 114.49
N GLU A 324 -43.82 -48.80 113.33
CA GLU A 324 -44.47 -49.92 112.61
C GLU A 324 -44.44 -51.22 113.40
N LYS A 325 -43.30 -51.58 114.01
CA LYS A 325 -43.19 -52.78 114.86
C LYS A 325 -44.15 -52.73 116.05
N LEU A 326 -44.25 -51.58 116.72
CA LEU A 326 -45.19 -51.37 117.82
C LEU A 326 -46.64 -51.42 117.32
N LYS A 327 -46.93 -50.82 116.16
CA LYS A 327 -48.27 -50.85 115.54
C LYS A 327 -48.70 -52.28 115.17
N LEU A 328 -47.77 -53.11 114.68
CA LEU A 328 -48.01 -54.54 114.43
C LEU A 328 -48.27 -55.31 115.73
N ARG A 329 -47.45 -55.11 116.78
CA ARG A 329 -47.67 -55.74 118.09
C ARG A 329 -49.02 -55.35 118.71
N LEU A 330 -49.42 -54.09 118.55
CA LEU A 330 -50.69 -53.59 119.07
C LEU A 330 -51.86 -54.22 118.32
N LYS A 331 -51.78 -54.36 116.98
CA LYS A 331 -52.74 -55.16 116.20
C LYS A 331 -52.82 -56.62 116.66
N THR A 332 -51.68 -57.29 116.89
CA THR A 332 -51.68 -58.69 117.36
C THR A 332 -52.27 -58.83 118.77
N LEU A 333 -52.03 -57.87 119.68
CA LEU A 333 -52.67 -57.85 121.00
C LEU A 333 -54.18 -57.58 120.92
N GLU A 334 -54.60 -56.65 120.07
CA GLU A 334 -56.02 -56.40 119.79
C GLU A 334 -56.73 -57.65 119.23
N GLU A 335 -56.05 -58.43 118.38
CA GLU A 335 -56.56 -59.70 117.84
C GLU A 335 -56.56 -60.84 118.88
N GLY A 336 -55.56 -60.88 119.78
CA GLY A 336 -55.48 -61.83 120.90
C GLY A 336 -56.53 -61.58 121.98
N LEU A 337 -56.84 -60.32 122.28
CA LEU A 337 -57.89 -59.94 123.24
C LEU A 337 -59.30 -60.27 122.73
N LYS A 338 -59.49 -60.39 121.40
CA LYS A 338 -60.76 -60.83 120.80
C LYS A 338 -61.03 -62.35 120.94
N HIS A 339 -60.06 -63.16 121.37
CA HIS A 339 -60.18 -64.63 121.33
C HIS A 339 -59.90 -65.38 122.67
N ALA A 340 -59.71 -64.70 123.79
CA ALA A 340 -59.52 -65.38 125.09
C ALA A 340 -60.07 -64.57 126.29
N HIS A 341 -61.33 -64.82 126.69
CA HIS A 341 -61.77 -65.09 128.08
C HIS A 341 -63.31 -65.10 128.24
N SER A 342 -63.90 -66.31 128.23
CA SER A 342 -64.88 -66.79 129.22
C SER A 342 -64.37 -68.18 129.64
N LEU A 343 -64.06 -68.55 130.88
CA LEU A 343 -64.10 -67.91 132.20
C LEU A 343 -63.11 -68.71 133.10
N SER A 344 -62.59 -68.13 134.18
CA SER A 344 -62.28 -68.76 135.49
C SER A 344 -61.52 -70.11 135.62
N ILE A 345 -60.62 -70.15 136.62
CA ILE A 345 -60.11 -71.32 137.38
C ILE A 345 -59.07 -72.21 136.67
N ASN A 346 -57.78 -72.01 136.98
CA ASN A 346 -56.98 -72.70 138.02
C ASN A 346 -56.64 -74.16 137.67
N THR A 347 -55.35 -74.48 137.51
CA THR A 347 -54.69 -75.61 138.19
C THR A 347 -53.21 -75.73 137.82
N ASN A 348 -52.44 -76.03 138.85
CA ASN A 348 -51.00 -76.25 138.91
C ASN A 348 -50.55 -77.48 138.08
N GLY A 349 -49.33 -77.44 137.52
CA GLY A 349 -48.73 -78.61 136.86
C GLY A 349 -47.32 -78.39 136.27
N SER A 350 -46.32 -78.36 137.14
CA SER A 350 -44.87 -78.58 136.89
C SER A 350 -44.57 -80.06 136.52
N PRO A 351 -43.34 -80.58 136.24
CA PRO A 351 -42.03 -80.02 135.80
C PRO A 351 -41.37 -80.82 134.63
N LYS A 352 -40.17 -80.40 134.17
CA LYS A 352 -38.89 -81.20 134.14
C LYS A 352 -38.01 -81.01 132.89
N ASN A 353 -36.72 -80.79 133.19
CA ASN A 353 -35.48 -81.32 132.54
C ASN A 353 -35.21 -81.00 131.05
N GLU A 354 -33.98 -80.78 130.56
CA GLU A 354 -32.63 -81.02 131.07
C GLU A 354 -31.57 -80.47 130.09
N LYS A 355 -30.35 -80.22 130.59
CA LYS A 355 -29.04 -80.50 129.95
C LYS A 355 -28.47 -79.55 128.86
N SER A 356 -27.54 -78.73 129.35
CA SER A 356 -26.07 -78.89 129.26
C SER A 356 -25.26 -78.53 127.99
N ASN A 357 -24.28 -77.65 128.25
CA ASN A 357 -22.83 -77.69 127.97
C ASN A 357 -22.21 -77.59 126.55
N ASN A 358 -21.34 -76.58 126.45
CA ASN A 358 -19.95 -76.50 125.92
C ASN A 358 -19.64 -76.89 124.45
N PHE A 359 -18.95 -76.00 123.70
CA PHE A 359 -17.51 -76.08 123.33
C PHE A 359 -17.10 -75.08 122.20
N PHE A 360 -16.10 -74.24 122.49
CA PHE A 360 -14.94 -73.74 121.69
C PHE A 360 -15.02 -73.19 120.24
N GLY A 361 -14.15 -72.21 119.94
CA GLY A 361 -13.42 -72.22 118.65
C GLY A 361 -12.92 -70.91 117.97
N ILE A 362 -12.06 -70.12 118.61
CA ILE A 362 -10.74 -69.60 118.12
C ILE A 362 -10.51 -69.20 116.62
N LEU A 363 -10.20 -67.90 116.44
CA LEU A 363 -9.13 -67.20 115.65
C LEU A 363 -8.91 -67.35 114.12
N SER A 364 -8.21 -66.30 113.60
CA SER A 364 -7.38 -66.19 112.37
C SER A 364 -8.08 -65.68 111.09
N SER A 365 -7.50 -64.80 110.23
CA SER A 365 -6.16 -64.22 110.12
C SER A 365 -6.11 -63.13 109.00
N ASN A 366 -5.13 -62.22 109.13
CA ASN A 366 -4.17 -61.75 108.11
C ASN A 366 -4.52 -60.98 106.81
N THR A 367 -3.72 -59.91 106.63
CA THR A 367 -2.93 -59.50 105.42
C THR A 367 -3.67 -58.91 104.20
N ARG A 368 -3.38 -57.70 103.70
CA ARG A 368 -2.17 -57.12 103.04
C ARG A 368 -2.36 -57.05 101.51
N MET A 369 -2.05 -55.87 100.94
CA MET A 369 -1.59 -55.60 99.55
C MET A 369 -2.58 -55.40 98.37
N LYS A 370 -2.21 -54.36 97.61
CA LYS A 370 -2.03 -54.27 96.14
C LYS A 370 -3.21 -53.89 95.22
N LYS A 371 -3.02 -52.69 94.63
CA LYS A 371 -3.00 -52.35 93.19
C LYS A 371 -3.76 -53.27 92.22
N ARG A 372 -4.67 -52.70 91.42
CA ARG A 372 -4.56 -52.74 89.94
C ARG A 372 -5.49 -51.74 89.24
N SER A 373 -4.88 -50.79 88.54
CA SER A 373 -5.40 -50.16 87.32
C SER A 373 -5.39 -51.16 86.17
N THR A 374 -6.40 -51.15 85.30
CA THR A 374 -6.32 -51.82 84.00
C THR A 374 -6.92 -50.97 82.88
N SER A 375 -6.33 -51.16 81.70
CA SER A 375 -6.82 -50.91 80.33
C SER A 375 -6.89 -49.47 79.79
N GLN A 376 -5.74 -49.10 79.18
CA GLN A 376 -5.54 -48.36 77.91
C GLN A 376 -6.25 -49.03 76.69
N PRO A 377 -6.17 -48.55 75.41
CA PRO A 377 -5.32 -47.50 74.79
C PRO A 377 -5.98 -46.53 73.76
N ARG A 378 -5.14 -45.58 73.27
CA ARG A 378 -5.23 -44.63 72.12
C ARG A 378 -5.35 -45.37 70.74
N PRO A 379 -5.43 -44.75 69.51
CA PRO A 379 -5.15 -43.36 69.08
C PRO A 379 -5.97 -42.73 67.89
N SER A 380 -5.75 -41.42 67.67
CA SER A 380 -5.55 -40.67 66.40
C SER A 380 -6.59 -40.54 65.25
N THR A 381 -6.74 -39.26 64.83
CA THR A 381 -6.85 -38.70 63.45
C THR A 381 -8.15 -38.74 62.62
N ILE A 382 -8.55 -37.51 62.24
CA ILE A 382 -8.84 -37.02 60.87
C ILE A 382 -10.06 -37.57 60.09
N THR A 383 -11.03 -36.66 59.95
CA THR A 383 -11.88 -36.33 58.78
C THR A 383 -12.98 -37.27 58.25
N ARG A 384 -14.10 -36.59 57.89
CA ARG A 384 -15.23 -36.96 56.99
C ARG A 384 -16.18 -38.00 57.60
N SER A 385 -17.51 -37.92 57.51
CA SER A 385 -18.42 -37.38 56.50
C SER A 385 -19.88 -37.42 57.01
N SER A 386 -20.79 -36.74 56.29
CA SER A 386 -22.18 -37.15 55.96
C SER A 386 -23.22 -37.26 57.08
N MET A 387 -24.52 -36.95 56.89
CA MET A 387 -25.33 -36.55 55.73
C MET A 387 -26.75 -36.20 56.24
N GLN A 388 -27.54 -35.56 55.36
CA GLN A 388 -29.01 -35.45 55.31
C GLN A 388 -29.69 -34.40 56.22
N MET A 389 -30.58 -33.51 55.73
CA MET A 389 -31.46 -33.58 54.55
C MET A 389 -31.94 -32.17 54.09
N THR A 390 -32.30 -32.13 52.80
CA THR A 390 -33.36 -31.33 52.09
C THR A 390 -33.15 -29.86 51.68
N ASP A 391 -32.91 -29.73 50.36
CA ASP A 391 -33.77 -29.08 49.34
C ASP A 391 -33.70 -27.58 49.00
N GLU A 392 -33.03 -27.35 47.86
CA GLU A 392 -33.59 -26.90 46.56
C GLU A 392 -33.16 -25.54 45.95
N LYS A 393 -32.55 -25.70 44.74
CA LYS A 393 -32.47 -24.82 43.55
C LYS A 393 -31.40 -23.70 43.44
N GLN A 394 -30.15 -24.06 43.12
CA GLN A 394 -29.59 -24.35 41.76
C GLN A 394 -30.18 -23.47 40.60
N ILE A 395 -29.46 -22.84 39.63
CA ILE A 395 -28.22 -23.12 38.88
C ILE A 395 -27.59 -21.81 38.34
N SER A 396 -26.29 -21.89 38.12
CA SER A 396 -25.30 -20.93 37.65
C SER A 396 -25.12 -20.76 36.14
N SER A 397 -24.56 -19.60 35.78
CA SER A 397 -23.42 -19.37 34.87
C SER A 397 -23.48 -19.71 33.37
N ALA A 398 -23.31 -18.61 32.60
CA ALA A 398 -22.31 -18.37 31.56
C ALA A 398 -22.43 -19.04 30.16
N THR A 399 -22.06 -18.20 29.20
CA THR A 399 -21.60 -18.43 27.81
C THR A 399 -22.63 -18.64 26.70
N ALA A 400 -22.34 -17.89 25.62
CA ALA A 400 -22.61 -18.16 24.21
C ALA A 400 -24.00 -17.83 23.64
N GLU A 401 -23.92 -16.94 22.64
CA GLU A 401 -24.83 -16.76 21.51
C GLU A 401 -26.25 -16.25 21.77
N MET A 402 -26.62 -15.14 21.13
CA MET A 402 -27.79 -15.10 20.23
C MET A 402 -27.78 -13.83 19.36
N LYS A 403 -27.99 -14.04 18.06
CA LYS A 403 -28.40 -13.04 17.06
C LYS A 403 -29.77 -12.45 17.44
N PRO A 404 -30.20 -11.36 16.79
CA PRO A 404 -31.45 -11.51 16.05
C PRO A 404 -31.54 -10.76 14.72
N MET A 405 -32.52 -11.22 13.94
CA MET A 405 -33.16 -10.60 12.77
C MET A 405 -32.44 -10.71 11.42
N ASN A 406 -32.87 -11.73 10.67
CA ASN A 406 -33.17 -11.52 9.25
C ASN A 406 -34.45 -12.28 8.89
N ASN A 407 -35.48 -11.56 8.44
CA ASN A 407 -36.69 -12.12 7.85
C ASN A 407 -36.87 -11.56 6.45
N LEU A 408 -37.03 -12.51 5.55
CA LEU A 408 -37.17 -12.46 4.10
C LEU A 408 -38.51 -11.83 3.67
N LYS A 409 -38.51 -10.98 2.63
CA LYS A 409 -39.65 -10.91 1.68
C LYS A 409 -39.29 -10.29 0.31
N LYS A 410 -39.36 -11.17 -0.70
CA LYS A 410 -40.04 -11.02 -2.00
C LYS A 410 -39.53 -9.98 -3.03
N LYS A 411 -38.96 -10.52 -4.14
CA LYS A 411 -39.66 -10.84 -5.43
C LYS A 411 -39.00 -10.25 -6.69
N ASN A 412 -38.41 -11.18 -7.48
CA ASN A 412 -38.38 -11.36 -8.94
C ASN A 412 -37.91 -10.22 -9.87
N SER A 413 -36.91 -10.49 -10.73
CA SER A 413 -37.14 -10.94 -12.11
C SER A 413 -35.84 -11.33 -12.85
N SER A 414 -35.99 -12.33 -13.71
CA SER A 414 -35.05 -13.02 -14.61
C SER A 414 -34.31 -12.15 -15.64
N GLY A 415 -33.11 -12.58 -16.07
CA GLY A 415 -32.47 -12.09 -17.31
C GLY A 415 -30.97 -12.41 -17.48
N GLU A 416 -30.69 -13.60 -18.02
CA GLU A 416 -29.55 -13.99 -18.88
C GLU A 416 -28.17 -13.27 -18.89
N SER A 417 -27.17 -14.10 -18.57
CA SER A 417 -25.98 -14.40 -19.40
C SER A 417 -24.68 -13.59 -19.29
N LEU A 418 -23.59 -14.38 -19.33
CA LEU A 418 -22.22 -14.11 -19.74
C LEU A 418 -21.20 -13.57 -18.72
N LEU A 419 -20.50 -14.54 -18.12
CA LEU A 419 -19.03 -14.67 -18.07
C LEU A 419 -18.21 -13.36 -18.07
N LYS A 420 -17.68 -12.99 -16.91
CA LYS A 420 -16.21 -12.97 -16.70
C LYS A 420 -15.81 -12.79 -15.23
N LYS A 421 -15.02 -13.77 -14.81
CA LYS A 421 -14.31 -14.00 -13.56
C LYS A 421 -13.78 -12.73 -12.87
N SER A 422 -14.14 -12.59 -11.60
CA SER A 422 -13.35 -11.89 -10.58
C SER A 422 -12.25 -12.81 -10.06
N LEU A 423 -11.05 -12.29 -9.83
CA LEU A 423 -10.24 -12.64 -8.66
C LEU A 423 -9.60 -11.36 -8.11
N TRP A 424 -9.80 -11.18 -6.82
CA TRP A 424 -9.65 -9.95 -6.04
C TRP A 424 -8.21 -9.65 -5.59
N ALA A 425 -8.05 -8.40 -5.12
CA ALA A 425 -7.33 -7.89 -3.92
C ALA A 425 -6.37 -8.86 -3.19
N SER A 426 -5.20 -8.46 -2.71
CA SER A 426 -4.87 -7.48 -1.64
C SER A 426 -3.34 -7.58 -1.47
N ARG A 427 -2.54 -6.60 -1.05
CA ARG A 427 -2.50 -5.90 0.24
C ARG A 427 -1.18 -5.08 0.19
N ASN A 428 -1.16 -3.83 0.66
CA ASN A 428 -0.11 -3.34 1.59
C ASN A 428 -0.36 -1.87 1.99
N LYS A 429 -1.10 -1.76 3.09
CA LYS A 429 -0.85 -0.96 4.31
C LYS A 429 0.33 0.04 4.26
N VAL A 430 -0.02 1.32 4.20
CA VAL A 430 0.40 2.45 5.07
C VAL A 430 1.60 2.18 6.00
N ILE A 431 2.69 2.94 5.79
CA ILE A 431 3.48 3.53 6.89
C ILE A 431 3.73 4.99 6.52
N ASP A 432 3.21 5.83 7.40
CA ASP A 432 3.31 7.27 7.52
C ASP A 432 4.72 7.67 7.98
N ASN A 433 5.17 8.87 7.62
CA ASN A 433 6.11 9.70 8.37
C ASN A 433 6.17 11.08 7.68
N SER A 434 5.43 12.00 8.26
CA SER A 434 5.35 13.41 7.95
C SER A 434 6.60 14.20 8.36
N GLU A 435 6.64 15.45 7.86
CA GLU A 435 7.38 16.63 8.36
C GLU A 435 8.83 16.81 7.89
N LYS A 436 9.31 18.00 7.50
CA LYS A 436 8.73 19.32 7.18
C LYS A 436 9.88 20.18 6.61
N GLU A 437 9.56 20.98 5.60
CA GLU A 437 9.79 22.44 5.56
C GLU A 437 11.22 23.02 5.60
N ASN A 438 11.60 23.70 4.49
CA ASN A 438 11.96 25.14 4.41
C ASN A 438 12.48 25.40 2.97
N ALA A 439 11.73 26.15 2.13
CA ALA A 439 11.92 27.59 1.82
C ALA A 439 13.21 27.84 0.99
N GLU A 440 13.27 28.56 -0.13
CA GLU A 440 12.40 29.58 -0.73
C GLU A 440 12.94 29.96 -2.13
N MET A 441 12.09 30.62 -2.93
CA MET A 441 12.43 31.62 -3.98
C MET A 441 12.96 31.18 -5.38
N ASN A 442 12.00 30.86 -6.24
CA ASN A 442 11.66 31.56 -7.50
C ASN A 442 12.60 32.69 -8.01
N LYS A 443 13.07 32.58 -9.27
CA LYS A 443 12.85 33.57 -10.36
C LYS A 443 13.52 33.16 -11.68
N ASN A 444 12.70 33.13 -12.74
CA ASN A 444 13.08 33.06 -14.14
C ASN A 444 13.73 34.37 -14.64
N ALA A 445 14.66 34.28 -15.59
CA ALA A 445 14.81 35.23 -16.70
C ALA A 445 15.66 34.61 -17.83
N MET A 446 15.30 34.94 -19.06
CA MET A 446 15.77 34.37 -20.33
C MET A 446 16.50 35.46 -21.15
N VAL A 447 17.44 35.02 -22.00
CA VAL A 447 17.97 35.62 -23.26
C VAL A 447 19.23 36.53 -23.21
N ASP A 448 20.25 36.06 -23.97
CA ASP A 448 21.37 36.66 -24.76
C ASP A 448 22.33 37.70 -24.11
N ASP A 449 23.62 37.85 -24.45
CA ASP A 449 24.34 37.64 -25.72
C ASP A 449 25.88 37.58 -25.50
N GLU A 450 26.58 37.03 -26.51
CA GLU A 450 27.98 37.14 -26.96
C GLU A 450 29.24 37.38 -26.08
N MET A 451 30.21 36.47 -26.32
CA MET A 451 31.63 36.68 -26.72
C MET A 451 32.65 37.39 -25.80
N GLY A 452 33.68 36.61 -25.41
CA GLY A 452 35.07 37.06 -25.50
C GLY A 452 35.87 37.24 -24.19
N ASN A 453 36.88 36.38 -24.04
CA ASN A 453 38.30 36.74 -23.91
C ASN A 453 39.07 36.10 -22.71
N ASN A 454 40.24 35.59 -23.07
CA ASN A 454 41.27 34.97 -22.24
C ASN A 454 41.84 35.88 -21.15
N LYS A 455 42.17 35.32 -19.97
CA LYS A 455 43.52 35.38 -19.37
C LYS A 455 43.63 34.49 -18.12
N GLY A 456 44.66 33.65 -18.09
CA GLY A 456 45.03 32.85 -16.93
C GLY A 456 45.88 33.61 -15.90
N ILE A 457 46.61 32.82 -15.10
CA ILE A 457 47.58 33.14 -14.02
C ILE A 457 46.94 32.90 -12.64
N THR A 458 47.50 32.19 -11.65
CA THR A 458 48.67 31.32 -11.44
C THR A 458 48.45 30.79 -10.01
N GLY A 459 48.95 29.58 -9.71
CA GLY A 459 48.61 28.85 -8.50
C GLY A 459 49.30 29.30 -7.22
N SER A 460 49.11 28.53 -6.17
CA SER A 460 50.06 28.33 -5.06
C SER A 460 49.72 27.00 -4.37
N ASN A 461 50.68 26.08 -4.44
CA ASN A 461 50.76 24.83 -3.70
C ASN A 461 51.24 25.11 -2.26
N GLU A 462 51.14 24.04 -1.43
CA GLU A 462 51.92 23.69 -0.22
C GLU A 462 51.00 23.45 0.99
N GLU A 463 51.14 22.41 1.81
CA GLU A 463 51.82 21.11 1.75
C GLU A 463 51.28 20.31 2.95
N LYS A 464 51.39 18.99 2.87
CA LYS A 464 50.95 18.02 3.89
C LYS A 464 51.63 18.25 5.23
N LYS A 465 50.93 17.93 6.33
CA LYS A 465 51.54 17.25 7.48
C LYS A 465 50.52 16.37 8.21
N ASP A 466 50.94 15.13 8.37
CA ASP A 466 50.22 14.02 8.95
C ASP A 466 49.86 14.24 10.43
N LEU A 467 48.70 13.75 10.82
CA LEU A 467 48.45 13.24 12.17
C LEU A 467 47.47 12.07 12.04
N GLU A 468 48.08 10.93 11.74
CA GLU A 468 47.62 9.58 12.02
C GLU A 468 47.12 9.47 13.47
N LEU A 469 45.81 9.28 13.66
CA LEU A 469 45.27 8.66 14.86
C LEU A 469 43.94 7.96 14.57
N ALA A 470 43.96 6.64 14.75
CA ALA A 470 42.81 5.75 14.95
C ALA A 470 41.81 5.60 13.78
N ILE A 471 42.24 4.91 12.71
CA ILE A 471 41.33 4.04 11.96
C ILE A 471 41.05 2.84 12.86
N ASN A 472 40.08 3.00 13.76
CA ASN A 472 39.41 1.86 14.35
C ASN A 472 38.45 1.31 13.31
N ASP A 473 38.52 0.00 13.10
CA ASP A 473 37.66 -0.81 12.25
C ASP A 473 36.19 -0.36 12.27
N CYS A 474 35.80 0.45 11.30
CA CYS A 474 34.40 0.62 10.93
C CYS A 474 34.20 -0.25 9.70
N GLU A 475 34.03 -1.55 9.97
CA GLU A 475 33.48 -2.52 9.03
C GLU A 475 32.35 -1.84 8.25
N ASP A 476 32.47 -1.82 6.91
CA ASP A 476 31.57 -1.16 5.94
C ASP A 476 30.17 -1.79 6.01
N MET A 477 29.47 -1.53 7.10
CA MET A 477 28.18 -2.11 7.42
C MET A 477 27.10 -1.17 6.87
N VAL A 478 26.92 -1.22 5.55
CA VAL A 478 25.78 -0.58 4.88
C VAL A 478 24.50 -1.11 5.54
N SER A 479 23.70 -0.22 6.14
CA SER A 479 22.52 -0.63 6.90
C SER A 479 21.62 -1.54 6.06
N GLY A 480 21.14 -2.65 6.65
CA GLY A 480 20.28 -3.62 5.95
C GLY A 480 19.02 -3.00 5.33
N PHE A 481 18.56 -1.87 5.88
CA PHE A 481 17.47 -1.08 5.31
C PHE A 481 17.79 -0.51 3.90
N LEU A 482 19.03 -0.10 3.66
CA LEU A 482 19.48 0.37 2.34
C LEU A 482 19.54 -0.79 1.34
N TYR A 483 19.98 -1.98 1.78
CA TYR A 483 19.89 -3.19 0.96
C TYR A 483 18.46 -3.58 0.65
N ASP A 484 17.55 -3.56 1.63
CA ASP A 484 16.13 -3.86 1.43
C ASP A 484 15.47 -2.86 0.47
N ARG A 485 15.81 -1.56 0.60
CA ARG A 485 15.31 -0.52 -0.30
C ARG A 485 15.85 -0.69 -1.72
N LEU A 486 17.15 -0.91 -1.86
CA LEU A 486 17.79 -1.16 -3.15
C LEU A 486 17.24 -2.44 -3.80
N GLN A 487 17.05 -3.51 -3.02
CA GLN A 487 16.47 -4.76 -3.50
C GLN A 487 15.03 -4.57 -3.97
N LYS A 488 14.21 -3.78 -3.24
CA LYS A 488 12.85 -3.43 -3.69
C LYS A 488 12.86 -2.61 -4.98
N GLU A 489 13.75 -1.63 -5.11
CA GLU A 489 13.89 -0.83 -6.34
C GLU A 489 14.37 -1.68 -7.52
N VAL A 490 15.34 -2.59 -7.31
CA VAL A 490 15.82 -3.53 -8.34
C VAL A 490 14.70 -4.48 -8.79
N ILE A 491 13.91 -5.02 -7.85
CA ILE A 491 12.76 -5.88 -8.19
C ILE A 491 11.68 -5.09 -8.93
N SER A 492 11.43 -3.84 -8.52
CA SER A 492 10.48 -2.96 -9.19
C SER A 492 10.91 -2.62 -10.62
N LEU A 493 12.19 -2.29 -10.81
CA LEU A 493 12.79 -2.03 -12.12
C LEU A 493 12.73 -3.26 -13.02
N ARG A 494 13.03 -4.45 -12.47
CA ARG A 494 12.93 -5.71 -13.24
C ARG A 494 11.49 -5.95 -13.72
N LYS A 495 10.50 -5.80 -12.85
CA LYS A 495 9.07 -5.91 -13.23
C LYS A 495 8.67 -4.87 -14.26
N PHE A 496 9.19 -3.65 -14.15
CA PHE A 496 8.92 -2.59 -15.13
C PHE A 496 9.54 -2.90 -16.50
N CYS A 497 10.76 -3.45 -16.53
CA CYS A 497 11.38 -3.96 -17.75
C CYS A 497 10.54 -5.08 -18.38
N ASP A 498 10.13 -6.08 -17.58
CA ASP A 498 9.31 -7.20 -18.09
C ASP A 498 7.98 -6.70 -18.70
N LEU A 499 7.32 -5.71 -18.06
CA LEU A 499 6.13 -5.07 -18.59
C LEU A 499 6.42 -4.33 -19.90
N LYS A 500 7.52 -3.57 -19.96
CA LYS A 500 7.93 -2.85 -21.17
C LYS A 500 8.22 -3.82 -22.32
N ASP A 501 8.90 -4.92 -22.04
CA ASP A 501 9.20 -5.96 -23.04
C ASP A 501 7.93 -6.66 -23.52
N SER A 502 6.98 -6.96 -22.63
CA SER A 502 5.68 -7.51 -23.03
C SER A 502 4.88 -6.55 -23.93
N THR A 503 4.95 -5.25 -23.65
CA THR A 503 4.29 -4.20 -24.44
C THR A 503 4.96 -4.04 -25.80
N LEU A 504 6.30 -4.11 -25.85
CA LEU A 504 7.08 -4.04 -27.08
C LEU A 504 6.79 -5.26 -27.97
N ASN A 505 6.74 -6.47 -27.40
CA ASN A 505 6.35 -7.67 -28.12
C ASN A 505 4.95 -7.56 -28.73
N SER A 506 3.97 -7.01 -28.00
CA SER A 506 2.62 -6.78 -28.54
C SER A 506 2.63 -5.79 -29.71
N LYS A 507 3.46 -4.74 -29.65
CA LYS A 507 3.61 -3.79 -30.76
C LYS A 507 4.31 -4.43 -31.96
N ASP A 508 5.29 -5.29 -31.74
CA ASP A 508 5.95 -6.04 -32.82
C ASP A 508 4.99 -7.00 -33.52
N GLU A 509 4.06 -7.61 -32.80
CA GLU A 509 2.97 -8.40 -33.39
C GLU A 509 2.03 -7.55 -34.24
N GLU A 510 1.67 -6.35 -33.77
CA GLU A 510 0.86 -5.39 -34.53
C GLU A 510 1.58 -4.94 -35.81
N ILE A 511 2.87 -4.62 -35.72
CA ILE A 511 3.72 -4.27 -36.87
C ILE A 511 3.76 -5.42 -37.87
N LYS A 512 3.95 -6.67 -37.42
CA LYS A 512 3.91 -7.85 -38.31
C LYS A 512 2.57 -7.97 -39.02
N MET A 513 1.46 -7.68 -38.35
CA MET A 513 0.12 -7.69 -38.96
C MET A 513 -0.06 -6.56 -39.96
N LEU A 514 0.45 -5.37 -39.68
CA LEU A 514 0.45 -4.23 -40.62
C LEU A 514 1.29 -4.51 -41.85
N VAL A 515 2.48 -5.10 -41.70
CA VAL A 515 3.33 -5.51 -42.83
C VAL A 515 2.59 -6.51 -43.73
N LYS A 516 1.93 -7.51 -43.14
CA LYS A 516 1.08 -8.45 -43.91
C LYS A 516 -0.05 -7.75 -44.65
N LYS A 517 -0.71 -6.76 -44.03
CA LYS A 517 -1.76 -5.95 -44.68
C LYS A 517 -1.20 -5.10 -45.83
N ILE A 518 -0.01 -4.53 -45.67
CA ILE A 518 0.67 -3.78 -46.74
C ILE A 518 1.01 -4.72 -47.90
N GLU A 519 1.53 -5.92 -47.64
CA GLU A 519 1.81 -6.91 -48.69
C GLU A 519 0.54 -7.37 -49.44
N THR A 520 -0.59 -7.53 -48.75
CA THR A 520 -1.86 -7.89 -49.41
C THR A 520 -2.40 -6.74 -50.24
N LEU A 521 -2.36 -5.50 -49.73
CA LEU A 521 -2.74 -4.31 -50.48
C LEU A 521 -1.84 -4.09 -51.69
N THR A 522 -0.53 -4.27 -51.55
CA THR A 522 0.44 -4.15 -52.65
C THR A 522 0.13 -5.17 -53.76
N ARG A 523 -0.17 -6.42 -53.38
CA ARG A 523 -0.60 -7.46 -54.34
C ARG A 523 -1.93 -7.12 -55.02
N ALA A 524 -2.91 -6.59 -54.27
CA ALA A 524 -4.19 -6.16 -54.83
C ALA A 524 -4.03 -5.00 -55.82
N MET A 525 -3.23 -3.99 -55.47
CA MET A 525 -2.87 -2.87 -56.36
C MET A 525 -2.16 -3.35 -57.62
N GLU A 526 -1.25 -4.33 -57.51
CA GLU A 526 -0.55 -4.86 -58.68
C GLU A 526 -1.52 -5.60 -59.63
N VAL A 527 -2.48 -6.35 -59.09
CA VAL A 527 -3.54 -7.01 -59.86
C VAL A 527 -4.47 -5.99 -60.52
N GLU A 528 -4.88 -4.95 -59.78
CA GLU A 528 -5.70 -3.86 -60.31
C GLU A 528 -4.98 -3.09 -61.42
N SER A 529 -3.69 -2.77 -61.23
CA SER A 529 -2.87 -2.12 -62.26
C SER A 529 -2.77 -2.99 -63.53
N LYS A 530 -2.57 -4.30 -63.37
CA LYS A 530 -2.58 -5.24 -64.52
C LYS A 530 -3.95 -5.32 -65.19
N LYS A 531 -5.04 -5.28 -64.43
CA LYS A 531 -6.42 -5.25 -64.97
C LYS A 531 -6.69 -3.95 -65.73
N MET A 532 -6.35 -2.79 -65.14
CA MET A 532 -6.51 -1.48 -65.77
C MET A 532 -5.69 -1.36 -67.07
N LYS A 533 -4.48 -1.90 -67.11
CA LYS A 533 -3.67 -1.98 -68.34
C LYS A 533 -4.34 -2.82 -69.43
N ARG A 534 -4.97 -3.94 -69.08
CA ARG A 534 -5.73 -4.77 -70.04
C ARG A 534 -6.99 -4.05 -70.52
N GLU A 535 -7.73 -3.40 -69.63
CA GLU A 535 -8.93 -2.63 -70.00
C GLU A 535 -8.60 -1.40 -70.86
N ALA A 536 -7.46 -0.75 -70.63
CA ALA A 536 -6.97 0.32 -71.51
C ALA A 536 -6.64 -0.21 -72.91
N ALA A 537 -5.95 -1.36 -73.01
CA ALA A 537 -5.62 -1.98 -74.30
C ALA A 537 -6.87 -2.47 -75.06
N ILE A 538 -7.91 -2.93 -74.36
CA ILE A 538 -9.19 -3.30 -74.99
C ILE A 538 -9.92 -2.04 -75.49
N ARG A 539 -10.01 -0.98 -74.68
CA ARG A 539 -10.61 0.31 -75.11
C ARG A 539 -9.88 0.93 -76.31
N GLU A 540 -8.57 0.79 -76.38
CA GLU A 540 -7.79 1.21 -77.54
C GLU A 540 -8.16 0.39 -78.79
N LYS A 541 -8.25 -0.94 -78.67
CA LYS A 541 -8.69 -1.81 -79.77
C LYS A 541 -10.13 -1.52 -80.23
N ASP A 542 -11.06 -1.32 -79.31
CA ASP A 542 -12.46 -0.95 -79.65
C ASP A 542 -12.55 0.44 -80.31
N SER A 543 -11.68 1.38 -79.91
CA SER A 543 -11.56 2.70 -80.56
C SER A 543 -10.97 2.62 -81.98
N THR A 544 -10.13 1.62 -82.26
CA THR A 544 -9.64 1.38 -83.62
C THR A 544 -10.66 0.65 -84.50
N LEU A 545 -11.50 -0.22 -83.92
CA LEU A 545 -12.56 -0.92 -84.65
C LEU A 545 -13.68 0.05 -85.08
N THR A 546 -14.06 0.99 -84.20
CA THR A 546 -15.03 2.04 -84.49
C THR A 546 -14.56 3.01 -85.58
N LYS A 547 -13.26 3.32 -85.66
CA LYS A 547 -12.68 4.11 -86.76
C LYS A 547 -12.67 3.39 -88.11
N VAL A 548 -12.58 2.06 -88.15
CA VAL A 548 -12.67 1.28 -89.40
C VAL A 548 -14.11 1.20 -89.89
N ASP A 549 -15.08 1.07 -88.99
CA ASP A 549 -16.51 0.98 -89.34
C ASP A 549 -17.07 2.32 -89.85
N GLU A 550 -16.58 3.45 -89.32
CA GLU A 550 -16.92 4.79 -89.80
C GLU A 550 -16.38 5.06 -91.22
N LYS A 551 -15.23 4.46 -91.57
CA LYS A 551 -14.63 4.54 -92.91
C LYS A 551 -15.41 3.71 -93.94
N ILE A 552 -16.00 2.57 -93.55
CA ILE A 552 -16.83 1.73 -94.42
C ILE A 552 -18.20 2.38 -94.69
N ARG A 553 -18.77 3.08 -93.70
CA ARG A 553 -20.04 3.83 -93.85
C ARG A 553 -19.90 5.06 -94.75
N SER A 554 -18.76 5.76 -94.67
CA SER A 554 -18.41 6.91 -95.52
C SER A 554 -18.33 6.54 -97.02
N THR A 555 -17.68 5.42 -97.37
CA THR A 555 -17.50 5.00 -98.77
C THR A 555 -18.80 4.60 -99.49
N ASN A 556 -19.84 4.17 -98.77
CA ASN A 556 -21.13 3.82 -99.36
C ASN A 556 -22.03 5.06 -99.62
N SER A 557 -21.77 6.18 -98.96
CA SER A 557 -22.52 7.44 -99.19
C SER A 557 -22.09 8.16 -100.48
N SER A 558 -20.83 7.98 -100.91
CA SER A 558 -20.27 8.68 -102.07
C SER A 558 -20.70 8.10 -103.44
N LYS A 559 -21.39 6.95 -103.48
CA LYS A 559 -21.90 6.34 -104.73
C LYS A 559 -23.35 6.73 -105.06
N ARG A 560 -24.04 7.51 -104.22
CA ARG A 560 -25.47 7.82 -104.41
C ARG A 560 -25.76 9.22 -104.98
N SER A 561 -24.75 10.07 -105.20
CA SER A 561 -24.95 11.48 -105.60
C SER A 561 -24.65 11.81 -107.07
N ILE A 562 -24.48 10.84 -107.97
CA ILE A 562 -24.14 11.11 -109.39
C ILE A 562 -25.35 10.94 -110.36
N ASN A 563 -26.51 10.48 -109.90
CA ASN A 563 -27.71 10.40 -110.75
C ASN A 563 -28.82 11.33 -110.27
N ALA A 564 -28.66 12.64 -110.50
CA ALA A 564 -29.77 13.61 -110.58
C ALA A 564 -29.24 14.98 -111.03
N SER A 565 -29.10 15.18 -112.34
CA SER A 565 -29.27 16.46 -113.05
C SER A 565 -29.47 16.17 -114.53
#